data_AF-A0A0N5B3J4-F1
#
_entry.id   AF-A0A0N5B3J4-F1
#
_cell.length_a   1.000
_cell.length_b   1.000
_cell.length_c   1.000
_cell.angle_alpha   90.00
_cell.angle_beta   90.00
_cell.angle_gamma   90.00
#
_symmetry.space_group_name_H-M   'P 1'
#
loop_
_entity.id
_entity.type
_entity.pdbx_description
1 polymer ?
#
loop_
_entity_poly.entity_id
_entity_poly.type
_entity_poly.pdbx_seq_one_letter_code
_entity_poly.pdbx_strand_id
1 'polypeptide(L)'
;MNSLSIAILIGVIINISYGLSHNCFATTTIPCTVRLMPGEAAYKLFLDTLKDLERSRFDFLLTGETDQDLIDKANKLIKESVSRDSIKNFFSKLSNVYYKPDSKVEIIPCNGETNCYFNNAKRRY
;
A
#
# COMPACT_ATOMS: atom_id res chain seq x y z
N MET A 1 27.19 22.03 -22.91
CA MET A 1 26.20 20.98 -22.57
C MET A 1 26.60 20.39 -21.23
N ASN A 2 25.71 20.46 -20.24
CA ASN A 2 25.55 19.54 -19.11
C ASN A 2 24.55 20.17 -18.13
N SER A 3 23.27 20.07 -18.48
CA SER A 3 22.19 20.23 -17.52
C SER A 3 22.15 18.95 -16.70
N LEU A 4 22.74 18.99 -15.50
CA LEU A 4 22.51 17.97 -14.49
C LEU A 4 21.05 18.16 -14.04
N SER A 5 20.13 17.50 -14.74
CA SER A 5 18.72 17.45 -14.36
C SER A 5 18.62 16.61 -13.09
N ILE A 6 18.76 17.28 -11.94
CA ILE A 6 18.46 16.71 -10.63
C ILE A 6 16.94 16.53 -10.60
N ALA A 7 16.49 15.36 -11.06
CA ALA A 7 15.13 14.91 -10.83
C ALA A 7 14.97 14.75 -9.31
N ILE A 8 14.37 15.76 -8.68
CA ILE A 8 14.01 15.74 -7.26
C ILE A 8 12.90 14.69 -7.13
N LEU A 9 13.29 13.43 -6.92
CA LEU A 9 12.39 12.38 -6.49
C LEU A 9 12.04 12.69 -5.03
N ILE A 10 11.04 13.54 -4.82
CA ILE A 10 10.45 13.77 -3.50
C ILE A 10 9.76 12.47 -3.10
N GLY A 11 10.55 11.52 -2.59
CA GLY A 11 10.04 10.38 -1.86
C GLY A 11 9.50 10.90 -0.54
N VAL A 12 8.19 11.15 -0.48
CA VAL A 12 7.50 11.34 0.79
C VAL A 12 7.65 10.02 1.55
N ILE A 13 8.64 9.96 2.44
CA ILE A 13 8.84 8.83 3.34
C ILE A 13 7.82 8.99 4.46
N ILE A 14 6.73 8.24 4.38
CA ILE A 14 5.67 8.30 5.39
C ILE A 14 6.07 7.38 6.55
N ASN A 15 6.19 7.94 7.77
CA ASN A 15 6.22 7.17 9.01
C ASN A 15 4.80 6.72 9.36
N ILE A 16 4.26 5.79 8.56
CA ILE A 16 2.89 5.26 8.72
C ILE A 16 2.93 4.14 9.75
N SER A 17 2.55 4.45 11.00
CA SER A 17 2.37 3.43 12.06
C SER A 17 0.94 2.88 12.12
N TYR A 18 -0.05 3.60 11.56
CA TYR A 18 -1.47 3.23 11.60
C TYR A 18 -1.91 2.57 10.30
N GLY A 19 -2.60 1.43 10.41
CA GLY A 19 -3.08 0.66 9.25
C GLY A 19 -2.00 -0.11 8.46
N LEU A 20 -0.77 -0.13 8.96
CA LEU A 20 0.39 -0.82 8.38
C LEU A 20 1.00 -1.75 9.43
N SER A 21 1.09 -3.05 9.11
CA SER A 21 1.91 -3.99 9.89
C SER A 21 2.80 -4.81 8.98
N HIS A 22 4.01 -5.16 9.42
CA HIS A 22 4.96 -5.87 8.57
C HIS A 22 5.97 -6.69 9.39
N ASN A 23 6.59 -7.68 8.74
CA ASN A 23 7.76 -8.42 9.25
C ASN A 23 9.04 -8.15 8.44
N CYS A 24 9.05 -7.02 7.72
CA CYS A 24 10.09 -6.61 6.78
C CYS A 24 11.19 -5.77 7.45
N PHE A 25 12.07 -6.38 8.23
CA PHE A 25 13.19 -5.71 8.89
C PHE A 25 14.49 -5.81 8.09
N ALA A 26 15.47 -4.96 8.40
CA ALA A 26 16.78 -4.98 7.74
C ALA A 26 17.45 -6.36 7.84
N THR A 27 17.29 -7.01 9.00
CA THR A 27 17.84 -8.34 9.32
C THR A 27 17.01 -9.50 8.78
N THR A 28 15.79 -9.28 8.30
CA THR A 28 14.95 -10.34 7.74
C THR A 28 15.60 -10.87 6.46
N THR A 29 15.94 -12.15 6.41
CA THR A 29 16.56 -12.79 5.24
C THR A 29 15.56 -13.51 4.32
N ILE A 30 14.32 -13.69 4.79
CA ILE A 30 13.24 -14.40 4.09
C ILE A 30 12.27 -13.42 3.40
N PRO A 31 11.44 -13.89 2.44
CA PRO A 31 10.33 -13.10 1.93
C PRO A 31 9.44 -12.58 3.06
N CYS A 32 9.06 -11.32 2.99
CA CYS A 32 8.30 -10.65 4.05
C CYS A 32 6.97 -10.12 3.52
N THR A 33 6.02 -9.87 4.42
CA THR A 33 4.68 -9.40 4.10
C THR A 33 4.46 -8.04 4.72
N VAL A 34 3.95 -7.11 3.92
CA VAL A 34 3.34 -5.86 4.37
C VAL A 34 1.83 -6.05 4.36
N ARG A 35 1.19 -5.78 5.50
CA ARG A 35 -0.25 -5.86 5.68
C ARG A 35 -0.86 -4.47 5.78
N LEU A 36 -1.93 -4.26 5.03
CA LEU A 36 -2.58 -2.97 4.86
C LEU A 36 -4.06 -3.06 5.20
N MET A 37 -4.56 -2.06 5.90
CA MET A 37 -6.00 -1.90 6.15
C MET A 37 -6.62 -0.97 5.10
N PRO A 38 -7.75 -1.35 4.48
CA PRO A 38 -8.50 -0.47 3.58
C PRO A 38 -8.83 0.88 4.22
N GLY A 39 -8.77 1.95 3.42
CA GLY A 39 -9.06 3.32 3.89
C GLY A 39 -7.92 4.02 4.64
N GLU A 40 -6.91 3.27 5.12
CA GLU A 40 -5.77 3.82 5.86
C GLU A 40 -4.70 4.43 4.93
N ALA A 41 -3.85 5.28 5.50
CA ALA A 41 -2.84 6.02 4.74
C ALA A 41 -1.86 5.11 3.98
N ALA A 42 -1.45 3.98 4.58
CA ALA A 42 -0.56 3.02 3.94
C ALA A 42 -1.21 2.31 2.75
N TYR A 43 -2.50 2.00 2.85
CA TYR A 43 -3.27 1.43 1.75
C TYR A 43 -3.45 2.43 0.59
N LYS A 44 -3.72 3.70 0.90
CA LYS A 44 -3.78 4.76 -0.11
C LYS A 44 -2.45 4.94 -0.82
N LEU A 45 -1.35 4.96 -0.08
CA LEU A 45 -0.01 5.00 -0.65
C LEU A 45 0.24 3.81 -1.58
N PHE A 46 -0.20 2.61 -1.20
CA PHE A 46 -0.14 1.44 -2.08
C PHE A 46 -0.91 1.69 -3.38
N LEU A 47 -2.17 2.12 -3.31
CA LEU A 47 -2.98 2.43 -4.50
C LEU A 47 -2.34 3.51 -5.40
N ASP A 48 -1.73 4.53 -4.80
CA ASP A 48 -1.06 5.62 -5.54
C ASP A 48 0.24 5.18 -6.23
N THR A 49 0.83 4.05 -5.81
CA THR A 49 2.00 3.45 -6.47
C THR A 49 1.67 2.49 -7.60
N LEU A 50 0.40 2.12 -7.75
CA LEU A 50 -0.08 1.23 -8.79
C LEU A 50 -0.22 1.97 -10.13
N LYS A 51 -0.08 1.24 -11.23
CA LYS A 51 -0.44 1.75 -12.57
C LYS A 51 -1.96 1.91 -12.65
N ASP A 52 -2.46 2.80 -13.51
CA ASP A 52 -3.91 3.09 -13.61
C ASP A 52 -4.77 1.84 -13.80
N LEU A 53 -4.35 0.90 -14.66
CA LEU A 53 -5.05 -0.37 -14.91
C LEU A 53 -5.01 -1.36 -13.74
N GLU A 54 -3.99 -1.27 -12.87
CA GLU A 54 -3.90 -2.05 -11.64
C GLU A 54 -4.80 -1.40 -10.59
N ARG A 55 -4.69 -0.08 -10.41
CA ARG A 55 -5.42 0.72 -9.44
C ARG A 55 -6.93 0.62 -9.62
N SER A 56 -7.44 0.74 -10.85
CA SER A 56 -8.89 0.72 -11.14
C SER A 56 -9.56 -0.59 -10.73
N ARG A 57 -8.79 -1.67 -10.51
CA ARG A 57 -9.31 -2.95 -10.01
C ARG A 57 -9.69 -2.90 -8.54
N PHE A 58 -9.23 -1.90 -7.79
CA PHE A 58 -9.43 -1.76 -6.35
C PHE A 58 -10.40 -0.63 -5.98
N ASP A 59 -11.08 -0.02 -6.96
CA ASP A 59 -12.05 1.06 -6.71
C ASP A 59 -13.23 0.63 -5.81
N PHE A 60 -13.44 -0.66 -5.63
CA PHE A 60 -14.43 -1.22 -4.71
C PHE A 60 -13.98 -1.23 -3.24
N LEU A 61 -12.71 -0.91 -2.94
CA LEU A 61 -12.13 -1.07 -1.61
C LEU A 61 -11.43 0.20 -1.12
N LEU A 62 -12.07 1.37 -1.27
CA LEU A 62 -11.45 2.67 -0.99
C LEU A 62 -11.54 3.12 0.48
N THR A 63 -12.44 2.53 1.26
CA THR A 63 -12.71 2.85 2.66
C THR A 63 -12.51 1.63 3.54
N GLY A 64 -12.57 1.82 4.87
CA GLY A 64 -12.55 0.70 5.81
C GLY A 64 -13.55 -0.39 5.41
N GLU A 65 -13.06 -1.62 5.34
CA GLU A 65 -13.84 -2.79 4.94
C GLU A 65 -13.59 -3.93 5.93
N THR A 66 -14.66 -4.62 6.29
CA THR A 66 -14.65 -5.76 7.22
C THR A 66 -15.15 -7.04 6.56
N ASP A 67 -15.78 -6.95 5.38
CA ASP A 67 -16.26 -8.10 4.62
C ASP A 67 -15.09 -8.93 4.08
N GLN A 68 -14.95 -10.15 4.58
CA GLN A 68 -13.86 -11.05 4.24
C GLN A 68 -13.85 -11.44 2.76
N ASP A 69 -15.02 -11.54 2.09
CA ASP A 69 -15.09 -11.91 0.67
C ASP A 69 -14.48 -10.80 -0.20
N LEU A 70 -14.70 -9.54 0.18
CA LEU A 70 -14.11 -8.38 -0.50
C LEU A 70 -12.60 -8.27 -0.25
N ILE A 71 -12.15 -8.57 0.97
CA ILE A 71 -10.72 -8.65 1.31
C ILE A 71 -10.02 -9.76 0.52
N ASP A 72 -10.60 -10.96 0.47
CA ASP A 72 -10.04 -12.10 -0.25
C ASP A 72 -9.98 -11.83 -1.76
N LYS A 73 -11.02 -11.20 -2.31
CA LYS A 73 -11.03 -10.73 -3.69
C LYS A 73 -9.89 -9.75 -3.96
N ALA A 74 -9.64 -8.78 -3.08
CA ALA A 74 -8.54 -7.84 -3.24
C ALA A 74 -7.17 -8.53 -3.16
N ASN A 75 -6.98 -9.44 -2.20
CA ASN A 75 -5.74 -10.22 -2.07
C ASN A 75 -5.46 -11.08 -3.30
N LYS A 76 -6.50 -11.69 -3.88
CA LYS A 76 -6.39 -12.41 -5.15
C LYS A 76 -5.97 -11.48 -6.29
N LEU A 77 -6.58 -10.30 -6.40
CA LEU A 77 -6.23 -9.32 -7.42
C LEU A 77 -4.79 -8.82 -7.28
N ILE A 78 -4.28 -8.61 -6.06
CA ILE A 78 -2.88 -8.24 -5.84
C ILE A 78 -1.96 -9.32 -6.42
N LYS A 79 -2.23 -10.58 -6.12
CA LYS A 79 -1.42 -11.71 -6.60
C LYS A 79 -1.44 -11.87 -8.12
N GLU A 80 -2.60 -11.65 -8.75
CA GLU A 80 -2.82 -11.93 -10.17
C GLU A 80 -2.50 -10.75 -11.09
N SER A 81 -2.68 -9.52 -10.61
CA SER A 81 -2.72 -8.35 -11.48
C SER A 81 -1.74 -7.23 -11.11
N VAL A 82 -1.18 -7.22 -9.90
CA VAL A 82 -0.20 -6.21 -9.50
C VAL A 82 1.21 -6.66 -9.86
N SER A 83 1.90 -5.86 -10.66
CA SER A 83 3.26 -6.15 -11.08
C SER A 83 4.27 -6.05 -9.93
N ARG A 84 5.36 -6.83 -10.03
CA ARG A 84 6.46 -6.79 -9.05
C ARG A 84 7.10 -5.40 -8.95
N ASP A 85 7.12 -4.65 -10.06
CA ASP A 85 7.65 -3.29 -10.07
C ASP A 85 6.79 -2.34 -9.23
N SER A 86 5.46 -2.45 -9.32
CA SER A 86 4.54 -1.68 -8.48
C SER A 86 4.72 -2.03 -7.00
N ILE A 87 4.87 -3.31 -6.67
CA ILE A 87 5.18 -3.74 -5.29
C ILE A 87 6.52 -3.17 -4.81
N LYS A 88 7.58 -3.26 -5.62
CA LYS A 88 8.89 -2.72 -5.26
C LYS A 88 8.85 -1.20 -5.09
N ASN A 89 8.12 -0.49 -5.94
CA ASN A 89 7.89 0.94 -5.83
C ASN A 89 7.17 1.29 -4.52
N PHE A 90 6.11 0.56 -4.17
CA PHE A 90 5.42 0.71 -2.90
C PHE A 90 6.37 0.58 -1.70
N PHE A 91 7.14 -0.51 -1.65
CA PHE A 91 8.12 -0.73 -0.58
C PHE A 91 9.16 0.40 -0.48
N SER A 92 9.59 0.98 -1.59
CA SER A 92 10.55 2.08 -1.60
C SER A 92 10.02 3.37 -0.96
N LYS A 93 8.70 3.51 -0.81
CA LYS A 93 8.05 4.66 -0.15
C LYS A 93 7.88 4.48 1.35
N LEU A 94 8.08 3.27 1.87
CA LEU A 94 7.90 2.94 3.28
C LEU A 94 9.19 3.19 4.06
N SER A 95 9.07 3.93 5.18
CA SER A 95 10.18 4.13 6.12
C SER A 95 10.44 2.84 6.90
N ASN A 96 11.72 2.43 7.05
CA ASN A 96 12.11 1.28 7.88
C ASN A 96 11.45 -0.07 7.48
N VAL A 97 10.99 -0.19 6.24
CA VAL A 97 10.44 -1.42 5.66
C VAL A 97 11.36 -1.86 4.52
N TYR A 98 11.92 -3.06 4.64
CA TYR A 98 12.96 -3.53 3.72
C TYR A 98 12.40 -4.58 2.76
N TYR A 99 12.39 -4.26 1.47
CA TYR A 99 11.99 -5.20 0.43
C TYR A 99 12.95 -6.40 0.35
N LYS A 100 12.39 -7.59 0.17
CA LYS A 100 13.10 -8.82 -0.18
C LYS A 100 12.46 -9.45 -1.42
N PRO A 101 13.21 -10.25 -2.20
CA PRO A 101 12.61 -11.03 -3.27
C PRO A 101 11.40 -11.81 -2.76
N ASP A 102 10.34 -11.82 -3.57
CA ASP A 102 9.06 -12.46 -3.26
C ASP A 102 8.30 -11.90 -2.03
N SER A 103 8.68 -10.71 -1.55
CA SER A 103 7.89 -9.96 -0.59
C SER A 103 6.49 -9.67 -1.14
N LYS A 104 5.50 -9.66 -0.24
CA LYS A 104 4.08 -9.58 -0.59
C LYS A 104 3.40 -8.39 0.07
N VAL A 105 2.32 -7.96 -0.55
CA VAL A 105 1.33 -7.06 0.05
C VAL A 105 0.06 -7.87 0.30
N GLU A 106 -0.49 -7.74 1.49
CA GLU A 106 -1.73 -8.39 1.92
C GLU A 106 -2.67 -7.32 2.49
N ILE A 107 -3.93 -7.38 2.11
CA ILE A 107 -4.98 -6.56 2.69
C ILE A 107 -5.61 -7.35 3.82
N ILE A 108 -5.77 -6.72 4.96
CA ILE A 108 -6.45 -7.28 6.13
C ILE A 108 -7.73 -6.49 6.42
N PRO A 109 -8.76 -7.13 6.99
CA PRO A 109 -9.98 -6.42 7.36
C PRO A 109 -9.66 -5.33 8.38
N CYS A 110 -10.43 -4.25 8.31
CA CYS A 110 -10.46 -3.25 9.37
C CYS A 110 -10.91 -3.91 10.68
N ASN A 111 -10.21 -3.67 11.78
CA ASN A 111 -10.67 -3.98 13.13
C ASN A 111 -11.43 -2.78 13.69
N GLY A 112 -12.64 -3.01 14.24
CA GLY A 112 -13.53 -1.96 14.75
C GLY A 112 -13.00 -1.11 15.92
N GLU A 113 -11.84 -1.45 16.47
CA GLU A 113 -11.11 -0.64 17.45
C GLU A 113 -10.29 0.48 16.82
N THR A 114 -10.01 0.40 15.52
CA THR A 114 -9.31 1.41 14.72
C THR A 114 -10.30 2.17 13.85
N ASN A 115 -10.18 3.50 13.84
CA ASN A 115 -11.02 4.40 13.05
C ASN A 115 -10.73 4.25 11.54
N CYS A 116 -11.19 3.17 10.92
CA CYS A 116 -11.12 3.00 9.45
C CYS A 116 -12.13 3.89 8.70
N TYR A 117 -12.81 4.78 9.42
CA TYR A 117 -13.61 5.85 8.88
C TYR A 117 -12.69 7.01 8.49
N PHE A 118 -12.34 7.09 7.21
CA PHE A 118 -11.97 8.39 6.68
C PHE A 118 -13.22 9.26 6.71
N ASN A 119 -13.24 10.24 7.62
CA ASN A 119 -14.17 11.35 7.56
C ASN A 119 -14.11 11.93 6.14
N ASN A 120 -15.24 11.91 5.43
CA ASN A 120 -15.46 12.67 4.21
C ASN A 120 -15.39 14.17 4.55
N ALA A 121 -14.19 14.68 4.82
CA ALA A 121 -13.95 16.11 4.90
C ALA A 121 -14.01 16.66 3.47
N LYS A 122 -15.23 16.96 3.02
CA LYS A 122 -15.58 17.94 2.00
C LYS A 122 -14.82 17.82 0.66
N ARG A 123 -15.27 16.90 -0.21
CA ARG A 123 -15.38 17.27 -1.64
C ARG A 123 -16.58 18.20 -1.77
N ARG A 124 -16.34 19.49 -1.51
CA ARG A 124 -17.21 20.57 -2.00
C ARG A 124 -16.77 20.86 -3.44
N TYR A 125 -17.55 20.37 -4.40
CA TYR A 125 -17.80 21.10 -5.63
C TYR A 125 -19.20 21.70 -5.52
#